data_AF-A0AAV2SST0-F1
#
_entry.id   AF-A0AAV2SST0-F1
#
_cell.length_a   1.000
_cell.length_b   1.000
_cell.length_c   1.000
_cell.angle_alpha   90.00
_cell.angle_beta   90.00
_cell.angle_gamma   90.00
#
_symmetry.space_group_name_H-M   'P 1'
#
loop_
_entity.id
_entity.type
_entity.pdbx_description
1 polymer ?
#
loop_
_entity_poly.entity_id
_entity_poly.type
_entity_poly.pdbx_seq_one_letter_code
_entity_poly.pdbx_strand_id
1 'polypeptide(L)'
;QIPANYRKDNSYTVNSQRIIGGIPISNDTYPWMARIYIILNKTTILHDCGGSLINEQWVLTAAHCINVEPNCQNEFVRPRKSSFKIGIGTEEFTVNDIICRSDFDACKIDEFGNKISNIKNDLALMKLDRPSTTRPIGIQSDDARFIGRTAILIGWGKTGSNKMSSELKWLNVTIQSGDSKKCKQWWGSSVDSTKLCANSGYGVGTCHGDSGGPMFSEQGKESIILGVSSSVRVKQEHGETRCNVESGAPDIYMRVSAYYEWINGVIKQ
;
A
#
# COMPACT_ATOMS: atom_id res chain seq x y z
N GLN A 1 26.21 -27.11 29.07
CA GLN A 1 25.75 -26.45 30.31
C GLN A 1 26.01 -24.97 30.16
N ILE A 2 24.96 -24.17 29.97
CA ILE A 2 25.06 -22.71 29.81
C ILE A 2 24.47 -22.08 31.09
N PRO A 3 25.13 -21.11 31.74
CA PRO A 3 24.74 -20.65 33.06
C PRO A 3 23.48 -19.78 33.01
N ALA A 4 22.66 -19.94 34.06
CA ALA A 4 21.52 -19.10 34.38
C ALA A 4 22.00 -17.71 34.81
N ASN A 5 21.54 -16.67 34.11
CA ASN A 5 21.22 -15.34 34.64
C ASN A 5 20.62 -14.48 33.52
N TYR A 6 19.33 -14.69 33.25
CA TYR A 6 18.51 -13.77 32.45
C TYR A 6 17.33 -13.33 33.33
N ARG A 7 17.61 -12.45 34.30
CA ARG A 7 16.56 -11.75 35.06
C ARG A 7 16.33 -10.38 34.43
N LYS A 8 15.14 -10.31 33.83
CA LYS A 8 14.31 -9.15 33.49
C LYS A 8 14.68 -7.84 34.18
N ASP A 9 15.08 -6.88 33.36
CA ASP A 9 14.59 -5.51 33.44
C ASP A 9 14.69 -4.89 32.05
N ASN A 10 13.58 -4.90 31.30
CA ASN A 10 13.43 -4.06 30.12
C ASN A 10 12.18 -3.21 30.34
N SER A 11 12.39 -2.02 30.89
CA SER A 11 11.54 -0.87 30.65
C SER A 11 11.64 -0.51 29.17
N TYR A 12 10.89 -1.21 28.33
CA TYR A 12 10.72 -0.81 26.94
C TYR A 12 9.92 0.50 26.93
N THR A 13 10.62 1.62 26.78
CA THR A 13 10.01 2.86 26.31
C THR A 13 9.38 2.58 24.95
N VAL A 14 8.05 2.49 24.92
CA VAL A 14 7.26 2.28 23.70
C VAL A 14 7.38 3.55 22.86
N ASN A 15 8.39 3.62 22.01
CA ASN A 15 8.59 4.72 21.09
C ASN A 15 7.70 4.48 19.85
N SER A 16 6.88 5.47 19.49
CA SER A 16 5.79 5.32 18.51
C SER A 16 6.30 5.17 17.07
N GLN A 17 5.98 4.06 16.37
CA GLN A 17 6.50 3.75 15.02
C GLN A 17 5.36 3.53 13.98
N ARG A 18 5.53 4.04 12.74
CA ARG A 18 4.58 4.11 11.57
C ARG A 18 5.28 3.56 10.32
N ILE A 19 4.60 2.78 9.46
CA ILE A 19 5.12 1.43 9.17
C ILE A 19 5.55 0.84 10.52
N ILE A 20 4.77 -0.07 11.09
CA ILE A 20 5.10 -0.48 12.46
C ILE A 20 6.55 -1.04 12.40
N GLY A 21 7.49 -0.51 13.21
CA GLY A 21 8.93 -0.80 13.10
C GLY A 21 9.77 -0.02 12.04
N GLY A 22 9.19 0.90 11.26
CA GLY A 22 9.86 1.63 10.18
C GLY A 22 10.69 2.84 10.66
N ILE A 23 11.66 3.23 9.83
CA ILE A 23 12.64 4.29 10.13
C ILE A 23 12.24 5.59 9.40
N PRO A 24 12.25 6.77 10.06
CA PRO A 24 12.03 8.06 9.41
C PRO A 24 13.00 8.33 8.25
N ILE A 25 12.47 8.92 7.18
CA ILE A 25 13.25 9.34 6.02
C ILE A 25 12.75 10.68 5.50
N SER A 26 13.63 11.43 4.82
CA SER A 26 13.21 12.68 4.16
C SER A 26 12.15 12.38 3.10
N ASN A 27 11.16 13.25 2.99
CA ASN A 27 10.14 13.17 1.93
C ASN A 27 10.79 13.23 0.53
N ASP A 28 11.97 13.84 0.41
CA ASP A 28 12.67 13.99 -0.86
C ASP A 28 13.52 12.78 -1.25
N THR A 29 13.69 11.78 -0.36
CA THR A 29 14.53 10.62 -0.65
C THR A 29 13.94 9.74 -1.74
N TYR A 30 12.61 9.64 -1.80
CA TYR A 30 11.89 8.87 -2.80
C TYR A 30 10.87 9.78 -3.50
N PRO A 31 11.33 10.56 -4.49
CA PRO A 31 10.57 11.72 -4.96
C PRO A 31 9.29 11.33 -5.71
N TRP A 32 9.23 10.13 -6.31
CA TRP A 32 8.02 9.58 -6.94
C TRP A 32 6.91 9.20 -5.95
N MET A 33 7.16 9.23 -4.63
CA MET A 33 6.14 8.92 -3.64
C MET A 33 5.02 9.96 -3.71
N ALA A 34 3.80 9.50 -3.98
CA ALA A 34 2.62 10.35 -4.04
C ALA A 34 1.77 10.19 -2.78
N ARG A 35 1.26 11.30 -2.25
CA ARG A 35 0.20 11.30 -1.23
C ARG A 35 -1.11 11.69 -1.88
N ILE A 36 -2.10 10.81 -1.79
CA ILE A 36 -3.43 10.98 -2.37
C ILE A 36 -4.40 11.24 -1.23
N TYR A 37 -5.07 12.38 -1.25
CA TYR A 37 -5.92 12.73 -0.12
C TYR A 37 -7.16 13.55 -0.51
N ILE A 38 -8.17 13.48 0.35
CA ILE A 38 -9.41 14.27 0.26
C ILE A 38 -9.56 15.09 1.54
N ILE A 39 -9.75 16.39 1.38
CA ILE A 39 -10.01 17.31 2.49
C ILE A 39 -11.54 17.47 2.64
N LEU A 40 -12.10 17.12 3.80
CA LEU A 40 -13.51 17.41 4.15
C LEU A 40 -13.69 18.87 4.58
N ASN A 41 -12.75 19.39 5.36
CA ASN A 41 -12.72 20.76 5.85
C ASN A 41 -11.27 21.13 6.23
N LYS A 42 -11.02 22.39 6.63
CA LYS A 42 -9.66 22.92 6.89
C LYS A 42 -8.77 22.07 7.81
N THR A 43 -9.33 21.18 8.61
CA THR A 43 -8.58 20.36 9.59
C THR A 43 -8.75 18.86 9.42
N THR A 44 -9.65 18.40 8.55
CA THR A 44 -10.04 16.98 8.47
C THR A 44 -9.74 16.38 7.10
N ILE A 45 -8.81 15.44 7.07
CA ILE A 45 -8.56 14.56 5.93
C ILE A 45 -9.52 13.37 6.03
N LEU A 46 -10.37 13.18 5.01
CA LEU A 46 -11.33 12.06 4.93
C LEU A 46 -10.67 10.76 4.49
N HIS A 47 -9.70 10.91 3.60
CA HIS A 47 -9.09 9.82 2.88
C HIS A 47 -7.63 10.18 2.67
N ASP A 48 -6.73 9.25 2.95
CA ASP A 48 -5.28 9.45 2.88
C ASP A 48 -4.65 8.11 2.46
N CYS A 49 -4.14 8.08 1.24
CA CYS A 49 -3.49 6.92 0.62
C CYS A 49 -2.14 7.32 0.05
N GLY A 50 -1.30 6.32 -0.18
CA GLY A 50 -0.10 6.43 -0.98
C GLY A 50 -0.38 6.23 -2.48
N GLY A 51 0.62 6.56 -3.27
CA GLY A 51 0.69 6.28 -4.70
C GLY A 51 2.13 6.38 -5.19
N SER A 52 2.34 6.14 -6.47
CA SER A 52 3.65 6.31 -7.10
C SER A 52 3.53 6.94 -8.47
N LEU A 53 4.31 8.00 -8.71
CA LEU A 53 4.46 8.59 -10.03
C LEU A 53 5.22 7.62 -10.93
N ILE A 54 4.54 7.04 -11.93
CA ILE A 54 5.10 6.02 -12.83
C ILE A 54 5.44 6.57 -14.23
N ASN A 55 4.97 7.78 -14.55
CA ASN A 55 5.48 8.64 -15.62
C ASN A 55 5.17 10.10 -15.25
N GLU A 56 5.47 11.06 -16.12
CA GLU A 56 5.31 12.48 -15.81
C GLU A 56 3.89 12.90 -15.40
N GLN A 57 2.83 12.17 -15.78
CA GLN A 57 1.44 12.61 -15.54
C GLN A 57 0.53 11.52 -14.95
N TRP A 58 1.06 10.36 -14.59
CA TRP A 58 0.27 9.24 -14.10
C TRP A 58 0.80 8.70 -12.77
N VAL A 59 -0.10 8.63 -11.80
CA VAL A 59 0.13 8.03 -10.49
C VAL A 59 -0.57 6.68 -10.41
N LEU A 60 0.19 5.63 -10.07
CA LEU A 60 -0.31 4.30 -9.74
C LEU A 60 -0.69 4.22 -8.27
N THR A 61 -1.87 3.68 -7.97
CA THR A 61 -2.37 3.49 -6.60
C THR A 61 -3.34 2.31 -6.53
N ALA A 62 -3.94 2.07 -5.37
CA ALA A 62 -4.96 1.05 -5.17
C ALA A 62 -6.35 1.56 -5.57
N ALA A 63 -7.20 0.69 -6.11
CA ALA A 63 -8.57 1.05 -6.50
C ALA A 63 -9.46 1.37 -5.29
N HIS A 64 -9.22 0.71 -4.15
CA HIS A 64 -9.94 1.01 -2.90
C HIS A 64 -9.62 2.39 -2.33
N CYS A 65 -8.55 3.06 -2.80
CA CYS A 65 -8.27 4.46 -2.46
C CYS A 65 -9.18 5.46 -3.21
N ILE A 66 -9.84 5.02 -4.28
CA ILE A 66 -10.78 5.83 -5.07
C ILE A 66 -12.22 5.43 -4.74
N ASN A 67 -12.43 4.12 -4.63
CA ASN A 67 -13.71 3.51 -4.33
C ASN A 67 -13.86 3.38 -2.82
N VAL A 68 -14.36 4.42 -2.16
CA VAL A 68 -14.65 4.37 -0.72
C VAL A 68 -15.88 3.48 -0.54
N GLU A 69 -15.68 2.22 -0.14
CA GLU A 69 -16.77 1.27 0.09
C GLU A 69 -17.70 1.71 1.22
N PRO A 70 -18.99 1.90 0.98
CA PRO A 70 -20.00 1.88 2.00
C PRO A 70 -20.69 0.50 1.92
N ASN A 71 -19.93 -0.57 2.14
CA ASN A 71 -20.38 -1.97 2.20
C ASN A 71 -20.71 -2.63 0.84
N CYS A 72 -20.53 -3.96 0.79
CA CYS A 72 -20.73 -4.87 -0.36
C CYS A 72 -22.15 -4.91 -0.99
N GLN A 73 -23.03 -3.96 -0.65
CA GLN A 73 -24.41 -3.86 -1.09
C GLN A 73 -24.79 -2.43 -1.57
N ASN A 74 -23.94 -1.42 -1.36
CA ASN A 74 -24.14 -0.10 -1.95
C ASN A 74 -23.16 0.07 -3.12
N GLU A 75 -23.56 0.84 -4.14
CA GLU A 75 -22.61 1.38 -5.11
C GLU A 75 -21.47 2.06 -4.34
N PHE A 76 -20.22 1.73 -4.68
CA PHE A 76 -19.05 2.41 -4.12
C PHE A 76 -19.30 3.92 -4.12
N VAL A 77 -19.15 4.60 -2.98
CA VAL A 77 -19.18 6.06 -2.98
C VAL A 77 -17.85 6.48 -3.60
N ARG A 78 -17.92 6.85 -4.87
CA ARG A 78 -16.79 7.43 -5.60
C ARG A 78 -16.81 8.93 -5.36
N PRO A 79 -15.84 9.48 -4.60
CA PRO A 79 -15.69 10.92 -4.53
C PRO A 79 -15.46 11.48 -5.94
N ARG A 80 -15.91 12.71 -6.20
CA ARG A 80 -15.64 13.36 -7.49
C ARG A 80 -14.13 13.47 -7.67
N LYS A 81 -13.62 13.25 -8.89
CA LYS A 81 -12.20 13.41 -9.19
C LYS A 81 -11.62 14.76 -8.72
N SER A 82 -12.42 15.82 -8.81
CA SER A 82 -12.07 17.17 -8.35
C SER A 82 -11.87 17.30 -6.83
N SER A 83 -12.32 16.32 -6.04
CA SER A 83 -12.15 16.28 -4.59
C SER A 83 -10.78 15.73 -4.17
N PHE A 84 -10.10 15.01 -5.07
CA PHE A 84 -8.78 14.46 -4.80
C PHE A 84 -7.69 15.49 -5.04
N LYS A 85 -6.71 15.48 -4.15
CA LYS A 85 -5.44 16.17 -4.28
C LYS A 85 -4.31 15.15 -4.26
N ILE A 86 -3.28 15.42 -5.04
CA ILE A 86 -2.08 14.58 -5.11
C ILE A 86 -0.87 15.47 -4.81
N GLY A 87 -0.12 15.14 -3.76
CA GLY A 87 1.17 15.75 -3.46
C GLY A 87 2.31 14.84 -3.88
N ILE A 88 3.30 15.37 -4.61
CA ILE A 88 4.53 14.66 -5.02
C ILE A 88 5.69 15.63 -4.79
N GLY A 89 6.61 15.28 -3.88
CA GLY A 89 7.65 16.22 -3.45
C GLY A 89 7.06 17.54 -2.96
N THR A 90 7.44 18.65 -3.59
CA THR A 90 6.92 20.00 -3.32
C THR A 90 5.77 20.41 -4.24
N GLU A 91 5.38 19.55 -5.18
CA GLU A 91 4.34 19.82 -6.16
C GLU A 91 2.97 19.31 -5.66
N GLU A 92 1.92 20.09 -5.93
CA GLU A 92 0.52 19.69 -5.69
C GLU A 92 -0.28 19.70 -6.99
N PHE A 93 -1.11 18.67 -7.19
CA PHE A 93 -1.89 18.44 -8.40
C PHE A 93 -3.37 18.25 -8.09
N THR A 94 -4.21 18.69 -9.03
CA THR A 94 -5.59 18.18 -9.14
C THR A 94 -5.63 16.98 -10.08
N VAL A 95 -6.73 16.23 -10.03
CA VAL A 95 -6.90 14.98 -10.77
C VAL A 95 -7.76 15.22 -12.00
N ASN A 96 -7.16 15.02 -13.18
CA ASN A 96 -7.83 15.17 -14.46
C ASN A 96 -8.63 13.92 -14.83
N ASP A 97 -8.11 12.73 -14.53
CA ASP A 97 -8.80 11.47 -14.82
C ASP A 97 -8.47 10.36 -13.81
N ILE A 98 -9.36 9.38 -13.69
CA ILE A 98 -9.20 8.23 -12.81
C ILE A 98 -9.64 6.96 -13.52
N ILE A 99 -8.72 6.02 -13.69
CA ILE A 99 -8.96 4.73 -14.35
C ILE A 99 -8.72 3.61 -13.34
N CYS A 100 -9.81 3.03 -12.82
CA CYS A 100 -9.74 1.80 -12.02
C CYS A 100 -9.80 0.57 -12.93
N ARG A 101 -9.25 -0.55 -12.46
CA ARG A 101 -9.57 -1.87 -13.04
C ARG A 101 -11.08 -2.09 -13.05
N SER A 102 -11.62 -2.45 -14.23
CA SER A 102 -13.07 -2.70 -14.39
C SER A 102 -13.54 -3.96 -13.67
N ASP A 103 -12.62 -4.87 -13.39
CA ASP A 103 -12.82 -6.11 -12.64
C ASP A 103 -12.27 -6.01 -11.20
N PHE A 104 -12.14 -4.79 -10.66
CA PHE A 104 -11.90 -4.57 -9.24
C PHE A 104 -13.10 -5.10 -8.44
N ASP A 105 -12.81 -5.99 -7.50
CA ASP A 105 -13.79 -6.57 -6.60
C ASP A 105 -13.23 -6.47 -5.19
N ALA A 106 -13.92 -5.77 -4.30
CA ALA A 106 -13.49 -5.57 -2.91
C ALA A 106 -14.13 -6.59 -1.95
N CYS A 107 -15.27 -7.18 -2.32
CA CYS A 107 -16.07 -8.00 -1.43
C CYS A 107 -16.98 -8.97 -2.18
N LYS A 108 -17.11 -10.19 -1.65
CA LYS A 108 -18.10 -11.16 -2.07
C LYS A 108 -19.03 -11.53 -0.92
N ILE A 109 -20.21 -12.02 -1.26
CA ILE A 109 -21.14 -12.66 -0.32
C ILE A 109 -20.91 -14.16 -0.38
N ASP A 110 -20.71 -14.81 0.76
CA ASP A 110 -20.63 -16.27 0.84
C ASP A 110 -22.01 -16.94 0.72
N GLU A 111 -22.04 -18.27 0.68
CA GLU A 111 -23.28 -19.05 0.57
C GLU A 111 -24.25 -18.86 1.74
N PHE A 112 -23.77 -18.32 2.86
CA PHE A 112 -24.54 -18.05 4.07
C PHE A 112 -25.00 -16.57 4.15
N GLY A 113 -24.72 -15.76 3.13
CA GLY A 113 -25.05 -14.34 3.14
C GLY A 113 -24.03 -13.47 3.89
N ASN A 114 -22.91 -14.03 4.36
CA ASN A 114 -21.88 -13.26 5.04
C ASN A 114 -21.02 -12.50 4.03
N LYS A 115 -20.69 -11.26 4.40
CA LYS A 115 -19.73 -10.43 3.66
C LYS A 115 -18.33 -10.91 3.96
N ILE A 116 -17.59 -11.26 2.92
CA ILE A 116 -16.19 -11.65 3.02
C ILE A 116 -15.36 -10.78 2.07
N SER A 117 -14.26 -10.23 2.58
CA SER A 117 -13.32 -9.45 1.78
C SER A 117 -12.81 -10.29 0.60
N ASN A 118 -12.82 -9.70 -0.59
CA ASN A 118 -12.43 -10.36 -1.83
C ASN A 118 -11.54 -9.47 -2.70
N ILE A 119 -10.68 -8.66 -2.08
CA ILE A 119 -9.86 -7.65 -2.75
C ILE A 119 -9.06 -8.28 -3.91
N LYS A 120 -9.56 -8.07 -5.12
CA LYS A 120 -9.03 -8.54 -6.40
C LYS A 120 -8.84 -7.36 -7.34
N ASN A 121 -7.76 -7.38 -8.11
CA ASN A 121 -7.44 -6.36 -9.11
C ASN A 121 -7.48 -4.93 -8.55
N ASP A 122 -6.95 -4.75 -7.35
CA ASP A 122 -7.01 -3.51 -6.58
C ASP A 122 -5.97 -2.49 -7.07
N LEU A 123 -6.15 -2.03 -8.31
CA LEU A 123 -5.27 -1.10 -8.99
C LEU A 123 -6.04 0.00 -9.69
N ALA A 124 -5.49 1.20 -9.63
CA ALA A 124 -5.99 2.35 -10.35
C ALA A 124 -4.86 3.29 -10.78
N LEU A 125 -5.15 4.07 -11.81
CA LEU A 125 -4.31 5.12 -12.36
C LEU A 125 -5.02 6.46 -12.22
N MET A 126 -4.30 7.46 -11.72
CA MET A 126 -4.80 8.83 -11.60
C MET A 126 -3.95 9.75 -12.50
N LYS A 127 -4.61 10.43 -13.45
CA LYS A 127 -3.97 11.39 -14.35
C LYS A 127 -3.89 12.75 -13.67
N LEU A 128 -2.69 13.30 -13.56
CA LEU A 128 -2.46 14.64 -13.04
C LEU A 128 -3.01 15.70 -14.00
N ASP A 129 -3.35 16.88 -13.49
CA ASP A 129 -3.78 18.03 -14.30
C ASP A 129 -2.68 18.57 -15.24
N ARG A 130 -1.42 18.35 -14.87
CA ARG A 130 -0.23 18.71 -15.66
C ARG A 130 0.92 17.73 -15.39
N PRO A 131 1.92 17.65 -16.29
CA PRO A 131 3.15 16.89 -16.02
C PRO A 131 3.87 17.38 -14.75
N SER A 132 4.35 16.45 -13.94
CA SER A 132 5.26 16.68 -12.82
C SER A 132 6.69 16.82 -13.31
N THR A 133 7.46 17.65 -12.62
CA THR A 133 8.91 17.79 -12.85
C THR A 133 9.74 16.72 -12.14
N THR A 134 9.09 15.88 -11.34
CA THR A 134 9.70 14.82 -10.56
C THR A 134 10.01 13.58 -11.41
N ARG A 135 11.17 12.96 -11.17
CA ARG A 135 11.53 11.69 -11.83
C ARG A 135 10.59 10.56 -11.39
N PRO A 136 9.91 9.87 -12.32
CA PRO A 136 9.04 8.74 -11.99
C PRO A 136 9.83 7.48 -11.58
N ILE A 137 9.16 6.57 -10.88
CA ILE A 137 9.67 5.22 -10.62
C ILE A 137 9.51 4.35 -11.87
N GLY A 138 10.49 3.47 -12.13
CA GLY A 138 10.44 2.56 -13.27
C GLY A 138 9.46 1.40 -13.04
N ILE A 139 8.92 0.87 -14.14
CA ILE A 139 8.02 -0.28 -14.16
C ILE A 139 8.58 -1.36 -15.10
N GLN A 140 8.46 -2.63 -14.73
CA GLN A 140 8.94 -3.77 -15.52
C GLN A 140 7.85 -4.85 -15.67
N SER A 141 7.88 -5.55 -16.81
CA SER A 141 6.95 -6.65 -17.12
C SER A 141 7.34 -7.97 -16.46
N ASP A 142 8.59 -8.09 -16.00
CA ASP A 142 9.11 -9.25 -15.28
C ASP A 142 9.71 -8.81 -13.94
N ASP A 143 9.34 -9.54 -12.90
CA ASP A 143 9.84 -9.36 -11.54
C ASP A 143 10.37 -10.67 -10.92
N ALA A 144 10.51 -11.75 -11.70
CA ALA A 144 10.92 -13.06 -11.20
C ALA A 144 12.26 -12.98 -10.43
N ARG A 145 13.17 -12.13 -10.90
CA ARG A 145 14.48 -11.89 -10.26
C ARG A 145 14.39 -11.28 -8.85
N PHE A 146 13.28 -10.66 -8.48
CA PHE A 146 13.08 -10.02 -7.18
C PHE A 146 12.42 -10.95 -6.16
N ILE A 147 11.80 -12.05 -6.58
CA ILE A 147 11.19 -13.01 -5.65
C ILE A 147 12.24 -13.60 -4.71
N GLY A 148 11.97 -13.57 -3.41
CA GLY A 148 12.91 -13.98 -2.35
C GLY A 148 13.97 -12.94 -2.00
N ARG A 149 13.99 -11.77 -2.67
CA ARG A 149 14.89 -10.65 -2.36
C ARG A 149 14.21 -9.61 -1.48
N THR A 150 15.02 -8.69 -0.99
CA THR A 150 14.56 -7.53 -0.22
C THR A 150 13.92 -6.48 -1.15
N ALA A 151 12.74 -6.01 -0.77
CA ALA A 151 12.10 -4.80 -1.25
C ALA A 151 12.05 -3.74 -0.14
N ILE A 152 11.83 -2.50 -0.57
CA ILE A 152 11.59 -1.35 0.27
C ILE A 152 10.10 -1.00 0.18
N LEU A 153 9.51 -0.73 1.34
CA LEU A 153 8.19 -0.13 1.51
C LEU A 153 8.36 1.29 2.02
N ILE A 154 7.53 2.22 1.55
CA ILE A 154 7.47 3.58 2.09
C ILE A 154 6.02 4.04 2.25
N GLY A 155 5.77 4.88 3.26
CA GLY A 155 4.42 5.42 3.49
C GLY A 155 4.30 6.35 4.69
N TRP A 156 3.12 6.97 4.80
CA TRP A 156 2.73 7.88 5.89
C TRP A 156 1.62 7.29 6.78
N GLY A 157 1.33 5.99 6.67
CA GLY A 157 0.23 5.31 7.35
C GLY A 157 0.23 5.42 8.87
N LYS A 158 -0.86 4.96 9.49
CA LYS A 158 -1.14 5.02 10.92
C LYS A 158 -0.10 4.25 11.75
N THR A 159 0.30 4.84 12.89
CA THR A 159 1.08 4.19 13.96
C THR A 159 0.26 3.12 14.69
N GLY A 160 0.93 2.30 15.50
CA GLY A 160 0.30 1.61 16.65
C GLY A 160 -0.50 2.51 17.62
N SER A 161 -0.43 3.84 17.50
CA SER A 161 -1.24 4.84 18.21
C SER A 161 -2.39 5.44 17.39
N ASN A 162 -2.75 4.82 16.25
CA ASN A 162 -3.89 5.19 15.40
C ASN A 162 -3.82 6.62 14.78
N LYS A 163 -2.63 7.25 14.76
CA LYS A 163 -2.39 8.60 14.19
C LYS A 163 -1.49 8.57 12.96
N MET A 164 -1.82 9.37 11.94
CA MET A 164 -1.09 9.49 10.66
C MET A 164 0.30 10.16 10.78
N SER A 165 1.26 9.62 10.02
CA SER A 165 2.42 10.26 9.39
C SER A 165 2.51 11.78 9.31
N SER A 166 3.48 12.45 9.95
CA SER A 166 4.02 13.71 9.40
C SER A 166 5.32 13.49 8.63
N GLU A 167 6.06 12.42 8.97
CA GLU A 167 7.33 12.02 8.34
C GLU A 167 7.13 10.76 7.50
N LEU A 168 7.70 10.74 6.29
CA LEU A 168 7.78 9.51 5.50
C LEU A 168 8.63 8.48 6.25
N LYS A 169 8.25 7.21 6.17
CA LYS A 169 9.02 6.12 6.77
C LYS A 169 9.25 5.01 5.78
N TRP A 170 10.31 4.24 6.01
CA TRP A 170 10.67 3.12 5.16
C TRP A 170 10.89 1.84 5.96
N LEU A 171 10.76 0.70 5.26
CA LEU A 171 11.00 -0.63 5.80
C LEU A 171 11.48 -1.60 4.72
N ASN A 172 12.43 -2.46 5.10
CA ASN A 172 12.84 -3.61 4.29
C ASN A 172 11.95 -4.82 4.55
N VAL A 173 11.52 -5.47 3.47
CA VAL A 173 10.71 -6.69 3.53
C VAL A 173 11.19 -7.72 2.52
N THR A 174 10.97 -9.00 2.79
CA THR A 174 11.28 -10.06 1.80
C THR A 174 10.07 -10.36 0.94
N ILE A 175 10.25 -10.26 -0.38
CA ILE A 175 9.19 -10.44 -1.36
C ILE A 175 8.90 -11.93 -1.55
N GLN A 176 7.62 -12.28 -1.60
CA GLN A 176 7.14 -13.59 -2.03
C GLN A 176 6.04 -13.43 -3.06
N SER A 177 5.94 -14.41 -3.95
CA SER A 177 4.77 -14.51 -4.82
C SER A 177 3.52 -14.85 -3.99
N GLY A 178 2.38 -14.28 -4.36
CA GLY A 178 1.10 -14.50 -3.70
C GLY A 178 0.62 -15.96 -3.79
N ASP A 179 1.04 -16.70 -4.80
CA ASP A 179 0.74 -18.13 -4.92
C ASP A 179 1.69 -19.05 -4.11
N SER A 180 2.68 -18.48 -3.43
CA SER A 180 3.61 -19.25 -2.60
C SER A 180 2.90 -19.93 -1.44
N LYS A 181 3.44 -21.09 -1.00
CA LYS A 181 2.88 -21.88 0.10
C LYS A 181 2.67 -21.05 1.37
N LYS A 182 3.65 -20.21 1.72
CA LYS A 182 3.58 -19.35 2.92
C LYS A 182 2.44 -18.34 2.81
N CYS A 183 2.25 -17.75 1.64
CA CYS A 183 1.18 -16.79 1.41
C CYS A 183 -0.21 -17.45 1.45
N LYS A 184 -0.37 -18.57 0.72
CA LYS A 184 -1.60 -19.37 0.70
C LYS A 184 -1.95 -19.95 2.07
N GLN A 185 -0.98 -20.24 2.92
CA GLN A 185 -1.24 -20.71 4.29
C GLN A 185 -2.01 -19.66 5.12
N TRP A 186 -1.75 -18.37 4.89
CA TRP A 186 -2.40 -17.28 5.62
C TRP A 186 -3.66 -16.76 4.95
N TRP A 187 -3.68 -16.74 3.62
CA TRP A 187 -4.70 -16.04 2.83
C TRP A 187 -5.57 -16.98 1.98
N GLY A 188 -5.22 -18.27 1.89
CA GLY A 188 -5.99 -19.26 1.15
C GLY A 188 -6.14 -18.88 -0.33
N SER A 189 -7.38 -18.90 -0.82
CA SER A 189 -7.72 -18.62 -2.22
C SER A 189 -7.87 -17.12 -2.55
N SER A 190 -7.68 -16.21 -1.60
CA SER A 190 -7.70 -14.76 -1.89
C SER A 190 -6.40 -14.27 -2.54
N VAL A 191 -5.34 -15.07 -2.50
CA VAL A 191 -4.03 -14.79 -3.11
C VAL A 191 -3.72 -15.74 -4.26
N ASP A 192 -3.06 -15.18 -5.27
CA ASP A 192 -2.69 -15.86 -6.52
C ASP A 192 -1.43 -15.17 -7.08
N SER A 193 -1.02 -15.54 -8.30
CA SER A 193 0.18 -15.02 -8.96
C SER A 193 0.09 -13.54 -9.37
N THR A 194 -1.10 -12.93 -9.32
CA THR A 194 -1.31 -11.48 -9.56
C THR A 194 -1.04 -10.63 -8.32
N LYS A 195 -0.72 -11.27 -7.19
CA LYS A 195 -0.40 -10.60 -5.93
C LYS A 195 1.03 -10.94 -5.51
N LEU A 196 1.63 -10.03 -4.77
CA LEU A 196 2.82 -10.29 -3.96
C LEU A 196 2.40 -10.32 -2.51
N CYS A 197 3.21 -10.97 -1.69
CA CYS A 197 3.14 -10.77 -0.27
C CYS A 197 4.52 -10.64 0.35
N ALA A 198 4.56 -9.91 1.45
CA ALA A 198 5.80 -9.70 2.15
C ALA A 198 5.58 -9.80 3.65
N ASN A 199 6.51 -10.49 4.31
CA ASN A 199 6.53 -10.54 5.75
C ASN A 199 7.57 -9.53 6.23
N SER A 200 7.10 -8.63 7.08
CA SER A 200 7.84 -7.50 7.63
C SER A 200 8.52 -7.85 8.96
N GLY A 201 8.25 -9.04 9.52
CA GLY A 201 8.62 -9.42 10.88
C GLY A 201 7.47 -9.25 11.87
N TYR A 202 7.58 -9.87 13.05
CA TYR A 202 6.57 -9.73 14.10
C TYR A 202 6.53 -8.29 14.61
N GLY A 203 5.34 -7.70 14.67
CA GLY A 203 5.17 -6.33 15.17
C GLY A 203 5.60 -5.26 14.16
N VAL A 204 5.86 -5.63 12.91
CA VAL A 204 6.33 -4.73 11.86
C VAL A 204 5.47 -4.89 10.61
N GLY A 205 5.15 -3.81 9.89
CA GLY A 205 4.39 -3.92 8.64
C GLY A 205 3.64 -2.67 8.22
N THR A 206 2.99 -2.77 7.06
CA THR A 206 2.12 -1.71 6.53
C THR A 206 0.85 -1.57 7.35
N CYS A 207 0.26 -0.38 7.34
CA CYS A 207 -0.99 -0.14 8.03
C CYS A 207 -1.88 0.83 7.24
N HIS A 208 -3.07 1.13 7.78
CA HIS A 208 -4.01 2.08 7.20
C HIS A 208 -3.30 3.39 6.80
N GLY A 209 -3.47 3.83 5.56
CA GLY A 209 -2.81 5.01 5.01
C GLY A 209 -1.50 4.73 4.26
N ASP A 210 -0.96 3.51 4.33
CA ASP A 210 0.06 3.02 3.39
C ASP A 210 -0.56 2.41 2.13
N SER A 211 -1.88 2.19 2.13
CA SER A 211 -2.67 1.72 0.98
C SER A 211 -2.34 2.50 -0.29
N GLY A 212 -2.13 1.81 -1.40
CA GLY A 212 -1.73 2.40 -2.67
C GLY A 212 -0.25 2.79 -2.77
N GLY A 213 0.50 2.80 -1.66
CA GLY A 213 1.92 3.09 -1.64
C GLY A 213 2.79 2.00 -2.29
N PRO A 214 4.03 2.33 -2.70
CA PRO A 214 4.90 1.41 -3.42
C PRO A 214 5.60 0.38 -2.53
N MET A 215 5.70 -0.82 -3.06
CA MET A 215 6.78 -1.77 -2.80
C MET A 215 7.74 -1.72 -3.99
N PHE A 216 9.02 -1.45 -3.76
CA PHE A 216 10.00 -1.32 -4.84
C PHE A 216 11.36 -1.91 -4.51
N SER A 217 12.22 -2.06 -5.53
CA SER A 217 13.62 -2.44 -5.38
C SER A 217 14.52 -1.41 -6.05
N GLU A 218 15.63 -1.08 -5.38
CA GLU A 218 16.68 -0.24 -5.93
C GLU A 218 17.64 -1.11 -6.76
N GLN A 219 17.88 -0.71 -8.00
CA GLN A 219 18.76 -1.33 -8.99
C GLN A 219 19.83 -0.30 -9.40
N GLY A 220 20.83 -0.10 -8.55
CA GLY A 220 21.84 0.94 -8.75
C GLY A 220 21.23 2.35 -8.65
N LYS A 221 21.11 3.06 -9.79
CA LYS A 221 20.55 4.43 -9.85
C LYS A 221 19.07 4.48 -10.20
N GLU A 222 18.44 3.32 -10.39
CA GLU A 222 17.03 3.21 -10.77
C GLU A 222 16.25 2.47 -9.68
N SER A 223 15.02 2.90 -9.45
CA SER A 223 14.08 2.18 -8.61
C SER A 223 12.99 1.59 -9.49
N ILE A 224 12.63 0.33 -9.23
CA ILE A 224 11.58 -0.38 -9.96
C ILE A 224 10.46 -0.73 -8.99
N ILE A 225 9.24 -0.28 -9.28
CA ILE A 225 8.06 -0.64 -8.51
C ILE A 225 7.66 -2.09 -8.81
N LEU A 226 7.48 -2.86 -7.75
CA LEU A 226 7.16 -4.29 -7.80
C LEU A 226 5.73 -4.56 -7.35
N GLY A 227 5.27 -3.80 -6.36
CA GLY A 227 3.94 -3.98 -5.77
C GLY A 227 3.27 -2.67 -5.38
N VAL A 228 1.94 -2.70 -5.34
CA VAL A 228 1.09 -1.62 -4.80
C VAL A 228 0.42 -2.13 -3.53
N SER A 229 0.60 -1.44 -2.41
CA SER A 229 0.03 -1.82 -1.12
C SER A 229 -1.50 -1.91 -1.19
N SER A 230 -2.07 -3.05 -0.77
CA SER A 230 -3.49 -3.31 -0.95
C SER A 230 -4.17 -3.75 0.36
N SER A 231 -3.77 -4.90 0.91
CA SER A 231 -4.51 -5.51 2.02
C SER A 231 -3.58 -5.95 3.15
N VAL A 232 -3.99 -5.67 4.37
CA VAL A 232 -3.31 -6.09 5.60
C VAL A 232 -4.27 -6.86 6.50
N ARG A 233 -3.74 -7.69 7.40
CA ARG A 233 -4.57 -8.28 8.46
C ARG A 233 -4.95 -7.19 9.46
N VAL A 234 -6.21 -7.19 9.87
CA VAL A 234 -6.72 -6.30 10.92
C VAL A 234 -7.23 -7.11 12.11
N LYS A 235 -7.22 -6.49 13.30
CA LYS A 235 -7.84 -6.97 14.53
C LYS A 235 -8.80 -5.90 15.05
N GLN A 236 -9.87 -6.33 15.72
CA GLN A 236 -10.73 -5.43 16.48
C GLN A 236 -10.14 -5.29 17.88
N GLU A 237 -9.91 -4.06 18.31
CA GLU A 237 -9.37 -3.76 19.64
C GLU A 237 -10.03 -2.50 20.19
N HIS A 238 -10.70 -2.60 21.34
CA HIS A 238 -11.43 -1.49 21.97
C HIS A 238 -12.43 -0.76 21.05
N GLY A 239 -13.10 -1.48 20.15
CA GLY A 239 -14.05 -0.91 19.20
C GLY A 239 -13.41 -0.21 17.99
N GLU A 240 -12.08 -0.30 17.86
CA GLU A 240 -11.34 0.21 16.70
C GLU A 240 -10.77 -0.94 15.86
N THR A 241 -10.79 -0.77 14.54
CA THR A 241 -10.06 -1.66 13.63
C THR A 241 -8.59 -1.24 13.57
N ARG A 242 -7.68 -2.17 13.87
CA ARG A 242 -6.22 -1.93 13.93
C ARG A 242 -5.47 -2.93 13.08
N CYS A 243 -4.33 -2.55 12.55
CA CYS A 243 -3.44 -3.45 11.81
C CYS A 243 -2.86 -4.51 12.75
N ASN A 244 -2.98 -5.79 12.37
CA ASN A 244 -2.58 -6.94 13.17
C ASN A 244 -1.19 -7.43 12.76
N VAL A 245 -0.18 -6.57 12.93
CA VAL A 245 1.24 -6.87 12.64
C VAL A 245 1.82 -7.95 13.57
N GLU A 246 1.14 -8.26 14.66
CA GLU A 246 1.50 -9.32 15.61
C GLU A 246 1.03 -10.71 15.15
N SER A 247 0.14 -10.78 14.15
CA SER A 247 -0.30 -12.08 13.62
C SER A 247 0.82 -12.86 12.92
N GLY A 248 1.87 -12.18 12.47
CA GLY A 248 2.91 -12.76 11.59
C GLY A 248 2.41 -13.07 10.18
N ALA A 249 1.16 -12.70 9.85
CA ALA A 249 0.63 -12.80 8.49
C ALA A 249 1.37 -11.83 7.56
N PRO A 250 1.70 -12.25 6.33
CA PRO A 250 2.31 -11.35 5.36
C PRO A 250 1.27 -10.34 4.82
N ASP A 251 1.72 -9.11 4.58
CA ASP A 251 0.92 -8.07 3.92
C ASP A 251 0.80 -8.37 2.43
N ILE A 252 -0.28 -7.92 1.78
CA ILE A 252 -0.61 -8.19 0.38
C ILE A 252 -0.49 -6.94 -0.48
N TYR A 253 0.13 -7.13 -1.64
CA TYR A 253 0.39 -6.09 -2.63
C TYR A 253 -0.09 -6.57 -4.00
N MET A 254 -0.65 -5.68 -4.83
CA MET A 254 -0.92 -6.01 -6.22
C MET A 254 0.41 -6.06 -6.99
N ARG A 255 0.68 -7.17 -7.69
CA ARG A 255 1.95 -7.42 -8.38
C ARG A 255 2.00 -6.62 -9.68
N VAL A 256 2.82 -5.59 -9.75
CA VAL A 256 2.82 -4.64 -10.88
C VAL A 256 3.11 -5.32 -12.22
N SER A 257 4.04 -6.27 -12.25
CA SER A 257 4.37 -7.03 -13.47
C SER A 257 3.16 -7.78 -14.06
N ALA A 258 2.25 -8.28 -13.22
CA ALA A 258 1.04 -8.97 -13.66
C ALA A 258 0.03 -8.04 -14.34
N TYR A 259 0.15 -6.72 -14.14
CA TYR A 259 -0.73 -5.70 -14.74
C TYR A 259 0.02 -4.77 -15.70
N TYR A 260 1.26 -5.12 -16.09
CA TYR A 260 2.12 -4.28 -16.92
C TYR A 260 1.45 -3.85 -18.23
N GLU A 261 0.80 -4.79 -18.93
CA GLU A 261 0.11 -4.50 -20.20
C GLU A 261 -1.08 -3.56 -20.01
N TRP A 262 -1.86 -3.74 -18.94
CA TRP A 262 -2.96 -2.84 -18.63
C TRP A 262 -2.46 -1.43 -18.30
N ILE A 263 -1.41 -1.32 -17.48
CA ILE A 263 -0.82 -0.02 -17.11
C ILE A 263 -0.33 0.72 -18.35
N ASN A 264 0.46 0.07 -19.21
CA ASN A 264 0.97 0.70 -20.43
C ASN A 264 -0.12 0.97 -21.46
N GLY A 265 -1.15 0.13 -21.53
CA GLY A 265 -2.31 0.35 -22.39
C GLY A 265 -3.08 1.62 -22.02
N VAL A 266 -3.21 1.94 -20.73
CA VAL A 266 -3.84 3.18 -20.26
C VAL A 266 -2.94 4.40 -20.50
N ILE A 267 -1.65 4.30 -20.19
CA ILE A 267 -0.70 5.42 -20.32
C ILE A 267 -0.56 5.93 -21.76
N LYS A 268 -0.69 5.05 -22.74
CA LYS A 268 -0.54 5.38 -24.17
C LYS A 268 -1.77 6.07 -24.78
N GLN A 269 -2.90 6.11 -24.08
CA GLN A 269 -4.15 6.77 -24.52
C GLN A 269 -4.14 8.26 -24.17
#